data_AF-A0A2I1I175-F1
#
_entry.id   AF-A0A2I1I175-F1
#
_cell.length_a   1.000
_cell.length_b   1.000
_cell.length_c   1.000
_cell.angle_alpha   90.00
_cell.angle_beta   90.00
_cell.angle_gamma   90.00
#
_symmetry.space_group_name_H-M   'P 1'
#
loop_
_entity.id
_entity.type
_entity.pdbx_description
1 polymer ?
#
loop_
_entity_poly.entity_id
_entity_poly.type
_entity_poly.pdbx_seq_one_letter_code
_entity_poly.pdbx_strand_id
1 'polypeptide(L)'
;MSVQPSRTTVISVAAATALLVAGTAAAAVGTSYRHVTVEVDGVTHDVSGFFTTAGDALSTAGVSVGAHDLVAPASDQRVASGDTVVVRTATEYDVTVDGNQTTAWSTAPSISGVLAALPASAASMAADRSYTRAEMPVAETGDTIHVIADGTTTDVVASSSEGTTAILEKAGVSAGPIDRVTLENKDGETTLRVARVVRGTVSTTTEIPYETEEREDAEAEEGTEKTVQEGVAGSEVTEAYQETIDGNVTVSAVLSTTRTEPTKRIVSKGTKAKKAEDTSASSSSGAASSGSSSSGSSASAPAAVSGDDAAIWAAIAQCESGGNPSINTGNGYYGMYQFSLPTWRSVGGSGLPSDASVEEQTMRARMLQQRSGWGQWGCAYKLGLV
;
A
#
# COMPACT_ATOMS: atom_id res chain seq x y z
N MET A 1 -19.10 37.08 -31.38
CA MET A 1 -18.28 35.86 -31.33
C MET A 1 -17.72 35.78 -29.93
N SER A 2 -18.30 34.93 -29.09
CA SER A 2 -17.88 34.75 -27.69
C SER A 2 -16.63 33.89 -27.69
N VAL A 3 -15.48 34.48 -27.36
CA VAL A 3 -14.22 33.74 -27.22
C VAL A 3 -14.19 33.24 -25.78
N GLN A 4 -14.57 31.97 -25.57
CA GLN A 4 -14.29 31.29 -24.31
C GLN A 4 -12.78 31.02 -24.27
N PRO A 5 -12.03 31.52 -23.26
CA PRO A 5 -10.63 31.16 -23.11
C PRO A 5 -10.55 29.68 -22.72
N SER A 6 -10.02 28.84 -23.60
CA SER A 6 -9.69 27.45 -23.30
C SER A 6 -8.59 27.43 -22.24
N ARG A 7 -8.83 26.70 -21.15
CA ARG A 7 -7.84 26.39 -20.12
C ARG A 7 -6.78 25.46 -20.72
N THR A 8 -5.70 26.01 -21.27
CA THR A 8 -4.52 25.25 -21.67
C THR A 8 -3.37 25.54 -20.72
N THR A 9 -2.88 24.46 -20.11
CA THR A 9 -1.81 24.33 -19.12
C THR A 9 -0.54 25.09 -19.47
N VAL A 10 0.05 25.76 -18.47
CA VAL A 10 1.46 26.14 -18.47
C VAL A 10 2.24 24.98 -17.85
N ILE A 11 2.64 24.01 -18.68
CA ILE A 11 3.89 23.31 -18.44
C ILE A 11 4.96 24.33 -18.81
N SER A 12 5.97 24.54 -17.97
CA SER A 12 7.11 25.38 -18.30
C SER A 12 7.90 24.77 -19.48
N VAL A 13 7.41 25.02 -20.69
CA VAL A 13 8.20 25.25 -21.89
C VAL A 13 7.75 26.61 -22.40
N ALA A 14 8.58 27.61 -22.12
CA ALA A 14 8.42 28.96 -22.65
C ALA A 14 8.28 28.90 -24.18
N ALA A 15 7.11 29.24 -24.72
CA ALA A 15 6.97 29.60 -26.12
C ALA A 15 5.70 30.44 -26.38
N ALA A 16 5.90 31.46 -27.23
CA ALA A 16 4.94 32.24 -27.99
C ALA A 16 4.22 33.39 -27.25
N THR A 17 4.14 34.63 -27.76
CA THR A 17 4.62 35.25 -29.01
C THR A 17 4.62 36.76 -28.77
N ALA A 18 5.72 37.44 -29.06
CA ALA A 18 5.83 38.90 -28.94
C ALA A 18 5.27 39.60 -30.19
N LEU A 19 4.29 40.48 -30.03
CA LEU A 19 3.97 41.51 -31.00
C LEU A 19 4.50 42.86 -30.49
N LEU A 20 5.65 43.25 -31.05
CA LEU A 20 6.26 44.57 -30.88
C LEU A 20 5.41 45.62 -31.59
N VAL A 21 4.92 46.61 -30.84
CA VAL A 21 4.57 47.92 -31.41
C VAL A 21 5.53 48.94 -30.81
N ALA A 22 6.45 49.41 -31.65
CA ALA A 22 7.32 50.54 -31.34
C ALA A 22 6.51 51.85 -31.46
N GLY A 23 6.56 52.68 -30.42
CA GLY A 23 6.02 54.03 -30.40
C GLY A 23 6.80 54.90 -29.42
N THR A 24 7.33 56.02 -29.92
CA THR A 24 8.32 56.92 -29.32
C THR A 24 7.84 57.76 -28.12
N ALA A 25 8.84 58.24 -27.36
CA ALA A 25 8.77 58.98 -26.10
C ALA A 25 8.03 60.34 -26.10
N ALA A 26 7.36 60.67 -24.99
CA ALA A 26 7.62 61.83 -24.11
C ALA A 26 6.43 62.16 -23.17
N ALA A 27 6.77 62.59 -21.94
CA ALA A 27 5.94 63.19 -20.87
C ALA A 27 4.94 62.31 -20.10
N ALA A 28 5.21 62.08 -18.80
CA ALA A 28 4.24 62.25 -17.69
C ALA A 28 4.84 61.84 -16.33
N VAL A 29 5.09 62.81 -15.44
CA VAL A 29 5.28 62.54 -14.00
C VAL A 29 3.89 62.45 -13.31
N GLY A 30 2.95 61.74 -13.96
CA GLY A 30 1.57 61.61 -13.52
C GLY A 30 0.91 60.27 -13.84
N THR A 31 1.67 59.25 -14.23
CA THR A 31 1.14 58.01 -14.84
C THR A 31 1.58 56.72 -14.15
N SER A 32 2.24 56.79 -13.00
CA SER A 32 2.72 55.62 -12.25
C SER A 32 1.72 55.09 -11.21
N TYR A 33 0.66 55.83 -10.89
CA TYR A 33 -0.44 55.31 -10.07
C TYR A 33 -1.35 54.42 -10.92
N ARG A 34 -1.59 53.20 -10.46
CA ARG A 34 -2.35 52.18 -11.18
C ARG A 34 -3.40 51.58 -10.25
N HIS A 35 -4.53 51.20 -10.85
CA HIS A 35 -5.59 50.40 -10.23
C HIS A 35 -5.66 49.07 -10.97
N VAL A 36 -5.40 47.96 -10.29
CA VAL A 36 -5.50 46.61 -10.85
C VAL A 36 -6.34 45.73 -9.95
N THR A 37 -6.92 44.68 -10.50
CA THR A 37 -7.58 43.64 -9.71
C THR A 37 -6.60 42.50 -9.51
N VAL A 38 -6.32 42.13 -8.26
CA VAL A 38 -5.56 40.92 -7.93
C VAL A 38 -6.55 39.82 -7.58
N GLU A 39 -6.50 38.70 -8.29
CA GLU A 39 -7.33 37.53 -8.04
C GLU A 39 -6.47 36.38 -7.53
N VAL A 40 -6.64 35.99 -6.27
CA VAL A 40 -5.91 34.87 -5.66
C VAL A 40 -6.89 33.72 -5.44
N ASP A 41 -6.69 32.60 -6.12
CA ASP A 41 -7.50 31.39 -5.99
C ASP A 41 -9.03 31.64 -6.08
N GLY A 42 -9.42 32.57 -6.96
CA GLY A 42 -10.81 32.95 -7.23
C GLY A 42 -11.36 34.08 -6.34
N VAL A 43 -10.58 34.56 -5.37
CA VAL A 43 -10.94 35.72 -4.54
C VAL A 43 -10.31 36.98 -5.13
N THR A 44 -11.13 37.96 -5.46
CA THR A 44 -10.69 39.23 -6.07
C THR A 44 -10.49 40.34 -5.04
N HIS A 45 -9.45 41.13 -5.25
CA HIS A 45 -9.10 42.31 -4.45
C HIS A 45 -8.69 43.46 -5.36
N ASP A 46 -9.20 44.65 -5.09
CA ASP A 46 -8.76 45.86 -5.80
C ASP A 46 -7.48 46.41 -5.17
N VAL A 47 -6.46 46.59 -5.99
CA VAL A 47 -5.13 47.01 -5.56
C VAL A 47 -4.77 48.28 -6.30
N SER A 48 -4.49 49.33 -5.54
CA SER A 48 -4.18 50.65 -6.08
C SER A 48 -2.89 51.18 -5.48
N GLY A 49 -1.96 51.63 -6.31
CA GLY A 49 -0.64 52.00 -5.85
C GLY A 49 0.30 52.41 -6.97
N PHE A 50 1.55 52.68 -6.59
CA PHE A 50 2.61 53.00 -7.54
C PHE A 50 3.40 51.74 -7.87
N PHE A 51 2.98 51.03 -8.91
CA PHE A 51 3.62 49.80 -9.38
C PHE A 51 3.64 49.75 -10.91
N THR A 52 4.58 48.99 -11.47
CA THR A 52 4.73 48.86 -12.92
C THR A 52 4.56 47.44 -13.43
N THR A 53 4.79 46.44 -12.58
CA THR A 53 4.71 45.01 -12.92
C THR A 53 3.65 44.29 -12.09
N ALA A 54 3.30 43.08 -12.54
CA ALA A 54 2.42 42.19 -11.78
C ALA A 54 3.02 41.83 -10.41
N GLY A 55 4.33 41.58 -10.33
CA GLY A 55 5.02 41.30 -9.07
C GLY A 55 4.98 42.46 -8.08
N ASP A 56 5.15 43.70 -8.57
CA ASP A 56 5.01 44.91 -7.75
C ASP A 56 3.57 45.06 -7.22
N ALA A 57 2.57 44.77 -8.06
CA ALA A 57 1.16 44.81 -7.67
C ALA A 57 0.83 43.76 -6.60
N LEU A 58 1.34 42.54 -6.74
CA LEU A 58 1.17 41.47 -5.74
C LEU A 58 1.84 41.79 -4.41
N SER A 59 3.07 42.33 -4.45
CA SER A 59 3.76 42.81 -3.26
C SER A 59 2.96 43.92 -2.56
N THR A 60 2.39 44.86 -3.32
CA THR A 60 1.51 45.91 -2.80
C THR A 60 0.23 45.34 -2.18
N ALA A 61 -0.30 44.25 -2.75
CA ALA A 61 -1.45 43.53 -2.23
C ALA A 61 -1.14 42.67 -0.99
N GLY A 62 0.14 42.53 -0.60
CA GLY A 62 0.58 41.62 0.46
C GLY A 62 0.51 40.14 0.07
N VAL A 63 0.47 39.83 -1.22
CA VAL A 63 0.39 38.45 -1.75
C VAL A 63 1.79 37.94 -2.02
N SER A 64 2.19 36.88 -1.32
CA SER A 64 3.44 36.15 -1.58
C SER A 64 3.16 34.98 -2.51
N VAL A 65 3.99 34.80 -3.53
CA VAL A 65 3.88 33.69 -4.49
C VAL A 65 5.05 32.74 -4.33
N GLY A 66 4.76 31.44 -4.32
CA GLY A 66 5.73 30.36 -4.30
C GLY A 66 6.37 30.12 -5.68
N ALA A 67 7.43 29.31 -5.70
CA ALA A 67 8.17 28.99 -6.93
C ALA A 67 7.34 28.20 -7.96
N HIS A 68 6.28 27.53 -7.51
CA HIS A 68 5.41 26.69 -8.34
C HIS A 68 4.05 27.35 -8.64
N ASP A 69 3.78 28.51 -8.06
CA ASP A 69 2.50 29.22 -8.25
C ASP A 69 2.41 29.79 -9.66
N LEU A 70 1.19 29.76 -10.21
CA LEU A 70 0.92 30.41 -11.48
C LEU A 70 0.59 31.88 -11.22
N VAL A 71 1.31 32.76 -11.91
CA VAL A 71 1.06 34.21 -11.90
C VAL A 71 0.88 34.68 -13.33
N ALA A 72 -0.28 35.27 -13.62
CA ALA A 72 -0.63 35.80 -14.94
C ALA A 72 -1.19 37.22 -14.82
N PRO A 73 -0.60 38.23 -15.47
CA PRO A 73 0.66 38.22 -16.23
C PRO A 73 1.86 37.78 -15.39
N ALA A 74 2.98 37.38 -16.04
CA ALA A 74 4.19 36.97 -15.31
C ALA A 74 4.67 38.08 -14.36
N SER A 75 5.35 37.71 -13.26
CA SER A 75 5.69 38.65 -12.18
C SER A 75 6.56 39.83 -12.63
N ASP A 76 7.36 39.67 -13.68
CA ASP A 76 8.19 40.71 -14.30
C ASP A 76 7.46 41.48 -15.42
N GLN A 77 6.28 41.02 -15.84
CA GLN A 77 5.51 41.63 -16.90
C GLN A 77 4.80 42.90 -16.43
N ARG A 78 4.76 43.90 -17.30
CA ARG A 78 4.12 45.18 -17.01
C ARG A 78 2.59 45.07 -16.95
N VAL A 79 1.99 45.86 -16.05
CA VAL A 79 0.54 45.97 -15.88
C VAL A 79 0.07 47.42 -16.02
N ALA A 80 -1.11 47.59 -16.62
CA ALA A 80 -1.82 48.84 -16.80
C ALA A 80 -3.02 48.93 -15.85
N SER A 81 -3.64 50.11 -15.75
CA SER A 81 -4.86 50.26 -14.94
C SER A 81 -6.03 49.53 -15.60
N GLY A 82 -6.79 48.79 -14.79
CA GLY A 82 -7.86 47.91 -15.24
C GLY A 82 -7.41 46.48 -15.52
N ASP A 83 -6.10 46.19 -15.48
CA ASP A 83 -5.61 44.83 -15.65
C ASP A 83 -5.96 43.95 -14.46
N THR A 84 -6.08 42.65 -14.71
CA THR A 84 -6.24 41.62 -13.67
C THR A 84 -4.95 40.81 -13.56
N VAL A 85 -4.42 40.72 -12.35
CA VAL A 85 -3.30 39.84 -11.99
C VAL A 85 -3.88 38.63 -11.28
N VAL A 86 -3.82 37.47 -11.92
CA VAL A 86 -4.33 36.20 -11.40
C VAL A 86 -3.17 35.42 -10.78
N VAL A 87 -3.39 34.95 -9.55
CA VAL A 87 -2.55 34.00 -8.84
C VAL A 87 -3.33 32.73 -8.62
N ARG A 88 -2.68 31.60 -8.92
CA ARG A 88 -3.13 30.27 -8.50
C ARG A 88 -2.04 29.59 -7.70
N THR A 89 -2.37 29.26 -6.45
CA THR A 89 -1.43 28.62 -5.54
C THR A 89 -1.23 27.16 -5.95
N ALA A 90 0.02 26.75 -6.14
CA ALA A 90 0.33 25.36 -6.43
C ALA A 90 0.38 24.54 -5.14
N THR A 91 -0.24 23.37 -5.21
CA THR A 91 -0.25 22.42 -4.11
C THR A 91 0.57 21.20 -4.50
N GLU A 92 1.32 20.68 -3.53
CA GLU A 92 2.10 19.45 -3.64
C GLU A 92 1.20 18.22 -3.50
N TYR A 93 1.39 17.23 -4.38
CA TYR A 93 0.65 15.98 -4.39
C TYR A 93 1.58 14.79 -4.67
N ASP A 94 1.39 13.70 -3.91
CA ASP A 94 1.96 12.40 -4.28
C ASP A 94 1.12 11.77 -5.39
N VAL A 95 1.75 11.49 -6.52
CA VAL A 95 1.15 10.86 -7.69
C VAL A 95 1.96 9.64 -8.11
N THR A 96 1.32 8.69 -8.75
CA THR A 96 1.98 7.58 -9.43
C THR A 96 1.94 7.86 -10.93
N VAL A 97 3.11 7.97 -11.56
CA VAL A 97 3.24 8.23 -13.00
C VAL A 97 3.94 7.02 -13.64
N ASP A 98 3.27 6.38 -14.59
CA ASP A 98 3.76 5.18 -15.28
C ASP A 98 4.31 4.11 -14.31
N GLY A 99 3.66 3.96 -13.15
CA GLY A 99 4.00 2.98 -12.11
C GLY A 99 5.00 3.45 -11.03
N ASN A 100 5.56 4.66 -11.13
CA ASN A 100 6.51 5.20 -10.16
C ASN A 100 5.89 6.31 -9.32
N GLN A 101 6.03 6.26 -7.99
CA GLN A 101 5.61 7.35 -7.11
C GLN A 101 6.53 8.57 -7.26
N THR A 102 5.93 9.74 -7.40
CA THR A 102 6.63 11.02 -7.51
C THR A 102 5.79 12.14 -6.94
N THR A 103 6.44 13.26 -6.66
CA THR A 103 5.82 14.48 -6.17
C THR A 103 5.52 15.40 -7.34
N ALA A 104 4.26 15.79 -7.50
CA ALA A 104 3.82 16.76 -8.50
C ALA A 104 3.25 18.01 -7.84
N TRP A 105 3.58 19.18 -8.39
CA TRP A 105 2.98 20.45 -8.02
C TRP A 105 1.91 20.81 -9.05
N SER A 106 0.71 21.14 -8.59
CA SER A 106 -0.38 21.50 -9.48
C SER A 106 -1.25 22.61 -8.92
N THR A 107 -1.73 23.47 -9.81
CA THR A 107 -2.72 24.52 -9.57
C THR A 107 -4.14 24.09 -9.95
N ALA A 108 -4.32 22.84 -10.36
CA ALA A 108 -5.62 22.32 -10.80
C ALA A 108 -6.63 22.28 -9.65
N PRO A 109 -7.91 22.62 -9.90
CA PRO A 109 -8.95 22.67 -8.88
C PRO A 109 -9.54 21.29 -8.56
N SER A 110 -9.15 20.23 -9.28
CA SER A 110 -9.68 18.88 -9.12
C SER A 110 -8.60 17.80 -9.29
N ILE A 111 -8.82 16.61 -8.73
CA ILE A 111 -7.92 15.45 -8.88
C ILE A 111 -7.80 15.07 -10.37
N SER A 112 -8.91 15.05 -11.12
CA SER A 112 -8.90 14.81 -12.57
C SER A 112 -8.02 15.82 -13.31
N GLY A 113 -8.10 17.11 -12.95
CA GLY A 113 -7.29 18.17 -13.52
C GLY A 113 -5.80 18.02 -13.20
N VAL A 114 -5.46 17.58 -11.97
CA VAL A 114 -4.07 17.26 -11.61
C VAL A 114 -3.54 16.12 -12.50
N LEU A 115 -4.28 15.02 -12.61
CA LEU A 115 -3.85 13.85 -13.39
C LEU A 115 -3.75 14.14 -14.88
N ALA A 116 -4.71 14.88 -15.45
CA ALA A 116 -4.72 15.27 -16.86
C ALA A 116 -3.57 16.24 -17.23
N ALA A 117 -3.04 16.99 -16.26
CA ALA A 117 -1.91 17.89 -16.46
C ALA A 117 -0.54 17.18 -16.46
N LEU A 118 -0.48 15.91 -16.04
CA LEU A 118 0.77 15.16 -16.01
C LEU A 118 1.14 14.68 -17.43
N PRO A 119 2.41 14.85 -17.86
CA PRO A 119 2.87 14.40 -19.16
C PRO A 119 3.12 12.88 -19.14
N ALA A 120 2.06 12.08 -18.99
CA ALA A 120 2.12 10.64 -18.80
C ALA A 120 1.09 9.90 -19.65
N SER A 121 1.39 8.64 -19.98
CA SER A 121 0.43 7.75 -20.64
C SER A 121 -0.59 7.18 -19.65
N ALA A 122 -0.16 7.01 -18.39
CA ALA A 122 -1.02 6.66 -17.28
C ALA A 122 -0.53 7.37 -16.02
N ALA A 123 -1.45 8.02 -15.32
CA ALA A 123 -1.19 8.58 -14.01
C ALA A 123 -2.30 8.18 -13.05
N SER A 124 -1.96 7.98 -11.79
CA SER A 124 -2.94 7.69 -10.75
C SER A 124 -2.62 8.39 -9.44
N MET A 125 -3.67 8.64 -8.67
CA MET A 125 -3.60 9.23 -7.35
C MET A 125 -4.59 8.53 -6.43
N ALA A 126 -4.20 8.30 -5.18
CA ALA A 126 -5.16 7.88 -4.15
C ALA A 126 -6.24 8.95 -4.03
N ALA A 127 -7.49 8.56 -4.32
CA ALA A 127 -8.67 9.41 -4.22
C ALA A 127 -9.22 9.45 -2.78
N ASP A 128 -8.82 8.48 -1.97
CA ASP A 128 -9.13 8.41 -0.54
C ASP A 128 -7.84 8.56 0.27
N ARG A 129 -7.71 9.70 0.95
CA ARG A 129 -6.73 9.92 2.00
C ARG A 129 -7.47 10.27 3.28
N SER A 130 -8.04 9.25 3.94
CA SER A 130 -8.36 9.22 5.37
C SER A 130 -8.72 10.58 5.98
N TYR A 131 -9.96 11.03 5.80
CA TYR A 131 -10.69 11.94 6.70
C TYR A 131 -10.03 13.27 7.15
N THR A 132 -8.91 13.72 6.56
CA THR A 132 -8.08 14.80 7.17
C THR A 132 -7.76 15.97 6.24
N ARG A 133 -8.18 15.93 4.98
CA ARG A 133 -8.02 17.07 4.06
C ARG A 133 -9.37 17.44 3.48
N ALA A 134 -9.62 18.75 3.33
CA ALA A 134 -10.74 19.23 2.53
C ALA A 134 -10.69 18.51 1.17
N GLU A 135 -11.76 17.79 0.85
CA GLU A 135 -11.86 16.98 -0.36
C GLU A 135 -11.63 17.90 -1.55
N MET A 136 -10.46 17.81 -2.17
CA MET A 136 -10.28 18.38 -3.50
C MET A 136 -11.34 17.71 -4.38
N PRO A 137 -12.14 18.49 -5.13
CA PRO A 137 -13.12 17.92 -6.05
C PRO A 137 -12.49 16.83 -6.90
N VAL A 138 -13.19 15.72 -7.08
CA VAL A 138 -12.63 14.62 -7.86
C VAL A 138 -12.51 15.01 -9.33
N ALA A 139 -13.47 15.79 -9.82
CA ALA A 139 -13.50 16.23 -11.21
C ALA A 139 -14.19 17.59 -11.40
N GLU A 140 -14.09 18.17 -12.59
CA GLU A 140 -14.81 19.40 -12.93
C GLU A 140 -16.28 19.09 -13.29
N THR A 141 -17.11 20.13 -13.29
CA THR A 141 -18.54 19.96 -13.61
C THR A 141 -18.72 19.54 -15.06
N GLY A 142 -19.37 18.38 -15.26
CA GLY A 142 -19.65 17.83 -16.58
C GLY A 142 -18.65 16.77 -17.04
N ASP A 143 -17.58 16.52 -16.27
CA ASP A 143 -16.66 15.42 -16.53
C ASP A 143 -17.37 14.07 -16.32
N THR A 144 -17.17 13.14 -17.25
CA THR A 144 -17.61 11.75 -17.10
C THR A 144 -16.50 10.95 -16.40
N ILE A 145 -16.86 10.28 -15.31
CA ILE A 145 -15.97 9.42 -14.53
C ILE A 145 -16.43 7.98 -14.66
N HIS A 146 -15.52 7.10 -15.11
CA HIS A 146 -15.76 5.67 -15.19
C HIS A 146 -15.51 5.04 -13.81
N VAL A 147 -16.58 4.72 -13.08
CA VAL A 147 -16.46 4.09 -11.76
C VAL A 147 -16.34 2.58 -11.95
N ILE A 148 -15.23 2.00 -11.51
CA ILE A 148 -14.96 0.56 -11.59
C ILE A 148 -14.90 -0.01 -10.17
N ALA A 149 -15.83 -0.92 -9.87
CA ALA A 149 -15.87 -1.65 -8.60
C ALA A 149 -16.50 -3.03 -8.81
N ASP A 150 -15.99 -4.05 -8.11
CA ASP A 150 -16.57 -5.41 -8.09
C ASP A 150 -16.76 -6.01 -9.50
N GLY A 151 -15.84 -5.70 -10.43
CA GLY A 151 -15.90 -6.15 -11.83
C GLY A 151 -16.93 -5.42 -12.71
N THR A 152 -17.61 -4.39 -12.19
CA THR A 152 -18.61 -3.59 -12.91
C THR A 152 -18.08 -2.19 -13.19
N THR A 153 -18.38 -1.65 -14.38
CA THR A 153 -18.08 -0.26 -14.76
C THR A 153 -19.38 0.53 -14.88
N THR A 154 -19.46 1.68 -14.22
CA THR A 154 -20.61 2.60 -14.25
C THR A 154 -20.14 4.02 -14.55
N ASP A 155 -20.75 4.68 -15.52
CA ASP A 155 -20.41 6.05 -15.89
C ASP A 155 -21.20 7.04 -15.04
N VAL A 156 -20.48 7.98 -14.41
CA VAL A 156 -21.06 9.02 -13.56
C VAL A 156 -20.62 10.39 -14.05
N VAL A 157 -21.57 11.29 -14.26
CA VAL A 157 -21.27 12.71 -14.52
C VAL A 157 -21.01 13.40 -13.18
N ALA A 158 -19.80 13.92 -13.01
CA ALA A 158 -19.35 14.59 -11.81
C ALA A 158 -19.71 16.08 -11.82
N SER A 159 -19.81 16.65 -10.62
CA SER A 159 -19.87 18.09 -10.38
C SER A 159 -18.66 18.56 -9.57
N SER A 160 -18.28 19.82 -9.73
CA SER A 160 -17.10 20.40 -9.09
C SER A 160 -17.19 20.55 -7.57
N SER A 161 -18.32 20.18 -6.96
CA SER A 161 -18.49 20.13 -5.49
C SER A 161 -18.51 18.71 -4.94
N GLU A 162 -18.43 17.68 -5.79
CA GLU A 162 -18.52 16.29 -5.37
C GLU A 162 -17.15 15.69 -5.07
N GLY A 163 -17.04 15.17 -3.86
CA GLY A 163 -15.96 14.29 -3.44
C GLY A 163 -16.17 12.86 -3.93
N THR A 164 -15.18 12.01 -3.61
CA THR A 164 -15.13 10.60 -4.01
C THR A 164 -16.38 9.84 -3.57
N THR A 165 -16.82 10.04 -2.33
CA THR A 165 -18.00 9.38 -1.76
C THR A 165 -19.26 9.64 -2.57
N ALA A 166 -19.52 10.90 -2.95
CA ALA A 166 -20.71 11.26 -3.71
C ALA A 166 -20.73 10.63 -5.12
N ILE A 167 -19.56 10.54 -5.77
CA ILE A 167 -19.43 9.88 -7.09
C ILE A 167 -19.67 8.38 -6.98
N LEU A 168 -19.14 7.73 -5.94
CA LEU A 168 -19.37 6.31 -5.69
C LEU A 168 -20.85 6.02 -5.39
N GLU A 169 -21.51 6.84 -4.57
CA GLU A 169 -22.93 6.70 -4.26
C GLU A 169 -23.81 6.82 -5.52
N LYS A 170 -23.49 7.74 -6.44
CA LYS A 170 -24.16 7.85 -7.75
C LYS A 170 -23.98 6.61 -8.62
N ALA A 171 -22.84 5.94 -8.53
CA ALA A 171 -22.58 4.66 -9.19
C ALA A 171 -23.21 3.46 -8.47
N GLY A 172 -23.86 3.66 -7.31
CA GLY A 172 -24.38 2.58 -6.48
C GLY A 172 -23.30 1.77 -5.78
N VAL A 173 -22.10 2.33 -5.61
CA VAL A 173 -20.93 1.69 -4.99
C VAL A 173 -20.70 2.30 -3.62
N SER A 174 -20.43 1.48 -2.63
CA SER A 174 -19.92 1.91 -1.32
C SER A 174 -18.53 1.34 -1.08
N ALA A 175 -17.56 2.17 -0.69
CA ALA A 175 -16.23 1.73 -0.26
C ALA A 175 -16.20 1.54 1.27
N GLY A 176 -15.63 0.42 1.71
CA GLY A 176 -15.39 0.16 3.13
C GLY A 176 -14.18 0.94 3.68
N PRO A 177 -14.00 1.01 5.01
CA PRO A 177 -12.94 1.83 5.64
C PRO A 177 -11.51 1.43 5.30
N ILE A 178 -11.30 0.25 4.74
CA ILE A 178 -9.99 -0.28 4.35
C ILE A 178 -9.87 -0.48 2.83
N ASP A 179 -10.95 -0.25 2.09
CA ASP A 179 -10.92 -0.35 0.63
C ASP A 179 -10.05 0.77 0.06
N ARG A 180 -9.39 0.48 -1.06
CA ARG A 180 -8.54 1.47 -1.72
C ARG A 180 -9.33 2.12 -2.84
N VAL A 181 -9.47 3.43 -2.79
CA VAL A 181 -10.06 4.21 -3.88
C VAL A 181 -8.97 5.01 -4.58
N THR A 182 -8.82 4.76 -5.88
CA THR A 182 -7.78 5.34 -6.72
C THR A 182 -8.43 6.03 -7.91
N LEU A 183 -8.06 7.28 -8.17
CA LEU A 183 -8.39 7.94 -9.43
C LEU A 183 -7.23 7.71 -10.40
N GLU A 184 -7.55 7.25 -11.59
CA GLU A 184 -6.62 6.95 -12.68
C GLU A 184 -6.99 7.82 -13.88
N ASN A 185 -6.02 8.45 -14.52
CA ASN A 185 -6.18 9.03 -15.84
C ASN A 185 -5.29 8.24 -16.82
N LYS A 186 -5.91 7.69 -17.84
CA LYS A 186 -5.23 6.94 -18.89
C LYS A 186 -5.74 7.42 -20.24
N ASP A 187 -4.83 7.89 -21.09
CA ASP A 187 -5.16 8.37 -22.43
C ASP A 187 -6.28 9.45 -22.45
N GLY A 188 -6.40 10.25 -21.38
CA GLY A 188 -7.43 11.28 -21.21
C GLY A 188 -8.74 10.80 -20.58
N GLU A 189 -8.92 9.49 -20.39
CA GLU A 189 -10.08 8.92 -19.72
C GLU A 189 -9.85 8.85 -18.20
N THR A 190 -10.81 9.36 -17.43
CA THR A 190 -10.72 9.37 -15.96
C THR A 190 -11.54 8.24 -15.36
N THR A 191 -10.87 7.37 -14.60
CA THR A 191 -11.43 6.19 -13.98
C THR A 191 -11.30 6.29 -12.46
N LEU A 192 -12.40 6.04 -11.74
CA LEU A 192 -12.40 5.91 -10.29
C LEU A 192 -12.50 4.42 -9.92
N ARG A 193 -11.41 3.83 -9.46
CA ARG A 193 -11.32 2.41 -9.12
C ARG A 193 -11.46 2.20 -7.62
N VAL A 194 -12.34 1.29 -7.23
CA VAL A 194 -12.44 0.77 -5.87
C VAL A 194 -11.89 -0.65 -5.85
N ALA A 195 -10.84 -0.87 -5.07
CA ALA A 195 -10.26 -2.19 -4.83
C ALA A 195 -10.62 -2.68 -3.43
N ARG A 196 -11.21 -3.89 -3.35
CA ARG A 196 -11.69 -4.50 -2.11
C ARG A 196 -10.53 -5.04 -1.30
N VAL A 197 -10.37 -4.54 -0.08
CA VAL A 197 -9.31 -5.01 0.83
C VAL A 197 -9.91 -5.89 1.91
N VAL A 198 -9.42 -7.12 1.99
CA VAL A 198 -9.73 -8.05 3.09
C VAL A 198 -8.43 -8.38 3.79
N ARG A 199 -8.44 -8.35 5.12
CA ARG A 199 -7.27 -8.71 5.91
C ARG A 199 -7.66 -9.48 7.17
N GLY A 200 -6.85 -10.45 7.55
CA GLY A 200 -7.11 -11.26 8.73
C GLY A 200 -6.23 -12.50 8.81
N THR A 201 -6.47 -13.32 9.84
CA THR A 201 -5.77 -14.59 10.01
C THR A 201 -6.48 -15.69 9.23
N VAL A 202 -5.70 -16.44 8.45
CA VAL A 202 -6.13 -17.63 7.71
C VAL A 202 -5.39 -18.83 8.29
N SER A 203 -6.11 -19.94 8.48
CA SER A 203 -5.53 -21.20 8.97
C SER A 203 -5.47 -22.22 7.84
N THR A 204 -4.29 -22.79 7.62
CA THR A 204 -4.04 -23.87 6.66
C THR A 204 -3.62 -25.12 7.43
N THR A 205 -4.32 -26.23 7.24
CA THR A 205 -3.97 -27.52 7.85
C THR A 205 -3.41 -28.48 6.79
N THR A 206 -2.20 -28.99 7.03
CA THR A 206 -1.53 -30.01 6.22
C THR A 206 -1.49 -31.32 7.00
N GLU A 207 -1.96 -32.41 6.39
CA GLU A 207 -1.95 -33.74 7.02
C GLU A 207 -0.54 -34.36 6.98
N ILE A 208 -0.14 -35.02 8.08
CA ILE A 208 1.12 -35.77 8.17
C ILE A 208 0.79 -37.26 8.29
N PRO A 209 1.06 -38.08 7.26
CA PRO A 209 0.73 -39.50 7.29
C PRO A 209 1.50 -40.25 8.38
N TYR A 210 0.91 -41.33 8.92
CA TYR A 210 1.55 -42.19 9.90
C TYR A 210 2.36 -43.32 9.24
N GLU A 211 3.42 -43.75 9.91
CA GLU A 211 4.21 -44.92 9.52
C GLU A 211 3.65 -46.22 10.12
N THR A 212 3.94 -47.36 9.49
CA THR A 212 3.63 -48.68 10.04
C THR A 212 4.92 -49.38 10.51
N GLU A 213 4.93 -49.84 11.75
CA GLU A 213 6.02 -50.60 12.37
C GLU A 213 5.59 -52.05 12.59
N GLU A 214 6.42 -52.98 12.13
CA GLU A 214 6.21 -54.41 12.32
C GLU A 214 7.02 -54.91 13.53
N ARG A 215 6.39 -55.64 14.45
CA ARG A 215 7.06 -56.27 15.60
C ARG A 215 6.86 -57.76 15.60
N GLU A 216 7.94 -58.49 15.78
CA GLU A 216 7.89 -59.94 15.92
C GLU A 216 7.27 -60.34 17.27
N ASP A 217 6.40 -61.35 17.24
CA ASP A 217 5.82 -62.00 18.41
C ASP A 217 6.14 -63.50 18.37
N ALA A 218 7.09 -63.90 19.21
CA ALA A 218 7.55 -65.28 19.31
C ALA A 218 6.50 -66.25 19.90
N GLU A 219 5.40 -65.74 20.47
CA GLU A 219 4.31 -66.56 21.02
C GLU A 219 3.17 -66.77 20.02
N ALA A 220 3.03 -65.90 19.01
CA ALA A 220 2.02 -66.00 17.96
C ALA A 220 2.51 -66.84 16.77
N GLU A 221 1.61 -67.64 16.17
CA GLU A 221 1.95 -68.52 15.04
C GLU A 221 2.47 -67.73 13.83
N GLU A 222 3.50 -68.28 13.18
CA GLU A 222 4.03 -67.74 11.94
C GLU A 222 2.93 -67.58 10.88
N GLY A 223 2.88 -66.40 10.25
CA GLY A 223 1.84 -66.02 9.28
C GLY A 223 0.58 -65.38 9.88
N THR A 224 0.51 -65.19 11.20
CA THR A 224 -0.55 -64.39 11.83
C THR A 224 -0.10 -62.94 12.01
N GLU A 225 -0.98 -62.00 11.68
CA GLU A 225 -0.79 -60.56 11.92
C GLU A 225 -1.89 -60.03 12.85
N LYS A 226 -1.49 -59.21 13.82
CA LYS A 226 -2.42 -58.52 14.70
C LYS A 226 -2.03 -57.07 14.85
N THR A 227 -2.95 -56.14 14.59
CA THR A 227 -2.72 -54.73 14.89
C THR A 227 -2.73 -54.54 16.41
N VAL A 228 -1.59 -54.14 16.97
CA VAL A 228 -1.41 -53.86 18.40
C VAL A 228 -1.79 -52.40 18.70
N GLN A 229 -1.53 -51.50 17.75
CA GLN A 229 -1.88 -50.09 17.82
C GLN A 229 -2.31 -49.58 16.44
N GLU A 230 -3.47 -48.93 16.37
CA GLU A 230 -3.88 -48.21 15.17
C GLU A 230 -3.06 -46.93 15.00
N GLY A 231 -2.68 -46.61 13.76
CA GLY A 231 -1.97 -45.38 13.45
C GLY A 231 -2.94 -44.20 13.33
N VAL A 232 -2.52 -43.03 13.80
CA VAL A 232 -3.27 -41.77 13.67
C VAL A 232 -2.40 -40.77 12.94
N ALA A 233 -2.93 -40.20 11.84
CA ALA A 233 -2.24 -39.15 11.11
C ALA A 233 -2.01 -37.94 12.01
N GLY A 234 -0.83 -37.34 11.89
CA GLY A 234 -0.51 -36.06 12.49
C GLY A 234 -1.05 -34.92 11.63
N SER A 235 -0.82 -33.69 12.08
CA SER A 235 -1.21 -32.49 11.35
C SER A 235 -0.25 -31.35 11.62
N GLU A 236 -0.03 -30.52 10.62
CA GLU A 236 0.63 -29.22 10.76
C GLU A 236 -0.38 -28.12 10.46
N VAL A 237 -0.71 -27.32 11.47
CA VAL A 237 -1.59 -26.17 11.34
C VAL A 237 -0.73 -24.92 11.28
N THR A 238 -0.81 -24.20 10.16
CA THR A 238 -0.15 -22.92 9.97
C THR A 238 -1.18 -21.81 10.00
N GLU A 239 -1.03 -20.87 10.91
CA GLU A 239 -1.80 -19.62 10.92
C GLU A 239 -0.98 -18.52 10.25
N ALA A 240 -1.56 -17.88 9.25
CA ALA A 240 -0.93 -16.77 8.55
C ALA A 240 -1.86 -15.55 8.54
N TYR A 241 -1.32 -14.37 8.80
CA TYR A 241 -2.01 -13.13 8.48
C TYR A 241 -1.94 -12.93 6.96
N GLN A 242 -3.08 -12.70 6.32
CA GLN A 242 -3.16 -12.39 4.90
C GLN A 242 -3.89 -11.07 4.69
N GLU A 243 -3.40 -10.26 3.75
CA GLU A 243 -4.14 -9.17 3.12
C GLU A 243 -4.36 -9.54 1.66
N THR A 244 -5.59 -9.37 1.19
CA THR A 244 -5.96 -9.55 -0.22
C THR A 244 -6.54 -8.26 -0.77
N ILE A 245 -6.14 -7.91 -1.98
CA ILE A 245 -6.73 -6.82 -2.76
C ILE A 245 -7.41 -7.43 -3.99
N ASP A 246 -8.72 -7.24 -4.11
CA ASP A 246 -9.56 -7.87 -5.14
C ASP A 246 -9.38 -9.40 -5.20
N GLY A 247 -9.21 -10.03 -4.02
CA GLY A 247 -9.00 -11.47 -3.88
C GLY A 247 -7.57 -11.95 -4.14
N ASN A 248 -6.66 -11.08 -4.62
CA ASN A 248 -5.26 -11.42 -4.80
C ASN A 248 -4.48 -11.20 -3.50
N VAL A 249 -3.77 -12.21 -3.01
CA VAL A 249 -2.93 -12.09 -1.81
C VAL A 249 -1.78 -11.14 -2.09
N THR A 250 -1.75 -10.00 -1.41
CA THR A 250 -0.70 -8.98 -1.53
C THR A 250 0.30 -9.08 -0.38
N VAL A 251 -0.17 -9.54 0.79
CA VAL A 251 0.66 -9.78 1.97
C VAL A 251 0.29 -11.13 2.57
N SER A 252 1.31 -11.92 2.90
CA SER A 252 1.15 -13.16 3.67
C SER A 252 2.31 -13.27 4.65
N ALA A 253 2.00 -13.39 5.94
CA ALA A 253 2.98 -13.54 7.01
C ALA A 253 2.56 -14.67 7.94
N VAL A 254 3.40 -15.70 8.06
CA VAL A 254 3.17 -16.79 9.02
C VAL A 254 3.26 -16.25 10.44
N LEU A 255 2.21 -16.45 11.22
CA LEU A 255 2.11 -16.06 12.62
C LEU A 255 2.57 -17.20 13.53
N SER A 256 2.07 -18.41 13.27
CA SER A 256 2.35 -19.58 14.08
C SER A 256 2.27 -20.85 13.23
N THR A 257 3.04 -21.86 13.63
CA THR A 257 2.94 -23.22 13.10
C THR A 257 2.87 -24.17 14.29
N THR A 258 1.79 -24.93 14.37
CA THR A 258 1.58 -25.94 15.41
C THR A 258 1.58 -27.31 14.77
N ARG A 259 2.46 -28.20 15.23
CA ARG A 259 2.59 -29.56 14.71
C ARG A 259 2.13 -30.59 15.73
N THR A 260 1.31 -31.52 15.28
CA THR A 260 0.91 -32.73 16.01
C THR A 260 1.56 -33.92 15.33
N GLU A 261 2.39 -34.66 16.05
CA GLU A 261 3.10 -35.81 15.50
C GLU A 261 2.13 -36.97 15.19
N PRO A 262 2.33 -37.70 14.07
CA PRO A 262 1.56 -38.90 13.80
C PRO A 262 1.92 -40.01 14.80
N THR A 263 0.95 -40.86 15.12
CA THR A 263 1.21 -42.08 15.89
C THR A 263 1.35 -43.27 14.95
N LYS A 264 2.42 -44.05 15.13
CA LYS A 264 2.69 -45.21 14.27
C LYS A 264 1.63 -46.28 14.43
N ARG A 265 1.24 -46.91 13.32
CA ARG A 265 0.50 -48.17 13.34
C ARG A 265 1.47 -49.29 13.70
N ILE A 266 1.16 -50.12 14.70
CA ILE A 266 2.02 -51.24 15.08
C ILE A 266 1.31 -52.54 14.75
N VAL A 267 1.93 -53.34 13.90
CA VAL A 267 1.46 -54.69 13.54
C VAL A 267 2.40 -55.71 14.16
N SER A 268 1.86 -56.57 15.01
CA SER A 268 2.56 -57.72 15.54
C SER A 268 2.49 -58.86 14.52
N LYS A 269 3.63 -59.44 14.16
CA LYS A 269 3.77 -60.58 13.27
C LYS A 269 4.25 -61.78 14.05
N GLY A 270 3.47 -62.87 14.04
CA GLY A 270 3.86 -64.11 14.70
C GLY A 270 5.11 -64.72 14.07
N THR A 271 6.04 -65.19 14.88
CA THR A 271 7.28 -65.88 14.45
C THR A 271 7.41 -67.27 15.07
N LYS A 272 6.40 -67.73 15.83
CA LYS A 272 6.38 -69.08 16.38
C LYS A 272 6.18 -70.08 15.26
N ALA A 273 7.25 -70.79 14.92
CA ALA A 273 7.23 -71.85 13.93
C ALA A 273 6.05 -72.79 14.20
N LYS A 274 5.12 -72.85 13.25
CA LYS A 274 4.01 -73.78 13.30
C LYS A 274 4.58 -75.19 13.39
N LYS A 275 4.25 -75.92 14.45
CA LYS A 275 4.61 -77.34 14.53
C LYS A 275 3.94 -78.04 13.35
N ALA A 276 4.73 -78.41 12.35
CA ALA A 276 4.25 -79.03 11.13
C ALA A 276 3.50 -80.33 11.47
N GLU A 277 2.17 -80.32 11.30
CA GLU A 277 1.52 -81.49 10.74
C GLU A 277 1.84 -81.51 9.25
N ASP A 278 2.42 -82.63 8.86
CA ASP A 278 2.95 -82.99 7.55
C ASP A 278 1.92 -82.75 6.43
N THR A 279 2.26 -81.95 5.43
CA THR A 279 1.82 -82.25 4.05
C THR A 279 2.78 -81.65 3.03
N SER A 280 3.61 -82.53 2.46
CA SER A 280 4.38 -82.30 1.24
C SER A 280 3.48 -81.97 0.04
N ALA A 281 3.91 -81.03 -0.84
CA ALA A 281 4.15 -81.30 -2.27
C ALA A 281 4.47 -80.02 -3.08
N SER A 282 5.71 -80.01 -3.60
CA SER A 282 6.12 -79.73 -4.99
C SER A 282 5.66 -78.50 -5.79
N SER A 283 6.68 -77.69 -6.12
CA SER A 283 7.11 -77.22 -7.46
C SER A 283 6.19 -76.32 -8.31
N SER A 284 6.69 -75.15 -8.73
CA SER A 284 7.21 -74.93 -10.09
C SER A 284 7.65 -73.47 -10.35
N SER A 285 8.48 -73.35 -11.37
CA SER A 285 9.35 -72.26 -11.85
C SER A 285 8.69 -71.16 -12.69
N GLY A 286 9.30 -69.96 -12.71
CA GLY A 286 9.26 -68.95 -13.79
C GLY A 286 9.85 -67.61 -13.31
N ALA A 287 11.10 -67.22 -13.63
CA ALA A 287 11.53 -66.44 -14.81
C ALA A 287 10.67 -65.19 -15.06
N ALA A 288 11.14 -63.95 -15.24
CA ALA A 288 12.43 -63.28 -15.23
C ALA A 288 12.13 -61.76 -15.33
N SER A 289 13.06 -60.88 -14.93
CA SER A 289 13.56 -59.72 -15.72
C SER A 289 13.93 -58.50 -14.88
N SER A 290 15.05 -57.94 -15.33
CA SER A 290 15.81 -56.75 -14.98
C SER A 290 15.07 -55.41 -14.92
N GLY A 291 15.53 -54.52 -14.04
CA GLY A 291 15.32 -53.08 -14.11
C GLY A 291 16.19 -52.34 -13.10
N SER A 292 17.20 -51.62 -13.59
CA SER A 292 18.18 -50.81 -12.85
C SER A 292 17.60 -49.53 -12.22
N SER A 293 18.40 -48.96 -11.30
CA SER A 293 18.57 -47.51 -11.00
C SER A 293 17.38 -46.76 -10.38
N SER A 294 17.53 -45.76 -9.50
CA SER A 294 18.65 -45.06 -8.88
C SER A 294 18.07 -44.08 -7.86
N SER A 295 18.83 -43.85 -6.79
CA SER A 295 18.91 -42.64 -5.95
C SER A 295 18.16 -41.37 -6.42
N GLY A 296 17.40 -40.76 -5.50
CA GLY A 296 16.84 -39.42 -5.68
C GLY A 296 16.02 -38.91 -4.49
N SER A 297 16.58 -38.89 -3.28
CA SER A 297 15.97 -38.21 -2.14
C SER A 297 16.25 -36.71 -2.23
N SER A 298 15.26 -35.93 -2.66
CA SER A 298 15.27 -34.48 -2.51
C SER A 298 14.83 -34.12 -1.09
N ALA A 299 15.79 -33.67 -0.28
CA ALA A 299 15.52 -32.92 0.94
C ALA A 299 14.96 -31.54 0.56
N SER A 300 13.78 -31.21 1.06
CA SER A 300 13.31 -29.81 1.07
C SER A 300 13.87 -29.13 2.32
N ALA A 301 14.70 -28.12 2.11
CA ALA A 301 15.23 -27.24 3.13
C ALA A 301 14.13 -26.32 3.71
N PRO A 302 14.25 -25.85 4.96
CA PRO A 302 13.39 -24.79 5.47
C PRO A 302 13.66 -23.48 4.71
N ALA A 303 12.58 -22.74 4.43
CA ALA A 303 12.66 -21.41 3.84
C ALA A 303 13.43 -20.47 4.78
N ALA A 304 14.52 -19.90 4.28
CA ALA A 304 15.25 -18.85 4.94
C ALA A 304 14.37 -17.59 5.08
N VAL A 305 14.33 -17.03 6.28
CA VAL A 305 14.01 -15.62 6.49
C VAL A 305 15.03 -14.81 5.67
N SER A 306 14.55 -13.97 4.76
CA SER A 306 15.37 -12.99 4.07
C SER A 306 16.12 -12.15 5.13
N GLY A 307 17.45 -12.19 5.13
CA GLY A 307 18.29 -11.58 6.15
C GLY A 307 18.13 -10.07 6.30
N ASP A 308 17.53 -9.42 5.30
CA ASP A 308 17.33 -7.97 5.24
C ASP A 308 16.28 -7.48 6.25
N ASP A 309 15.17 -8.22 6.43
CA ASP A 309 14.11 -7.83 7.37
C ASP A 309 14.57 -7.97 8.83
N ALA A 310 15.27 -9.06 9.16
CA ALA A 310 15.79 -9.27 10.51
C ALA A 310 16.79 -8.16 10.90
N ALA A 311 17.63 -7.74 9.95
CA ALA A 311 18.59 -6.65 10.15
C ALA A 311 17.90 -5.30 10.36
N ILE A 312 16.84 -5.00 9.62
CA ILE A 312 16.05 -3.76 9.78
C ILE A 312 15.40 -3.71 11.17
N TRP A 313 14.76 -4.80 11.59
CA TRP A 313 14.11 -4.88 12.90
C TRP A 313 15.10 -4.81 14.07
N ALA A 314 16.30 -5.38 13.90
CA ALA A 314 17.38 -5.24 14.85
C ALA A 314 17.91 -3.79 14.91
N ALA A 315 18.03 -3.11 13.77
CA ALA A 315 18.47 -1.71 13.72
C ALA A 315 17.46 -0.76 14.39
N ILE A 316 16.16 -0.99 14.19
CA ILE A 316 15.11 -0.22 14.88
C ILE A 316 15.13 -0.49 16.38
N ALA A 317 15.15 -1.76 16.80
CA ALA A 317 15.26 -2.12 18.21
C ALA A 317 16.47 -1.47 18.88
N GLN A 318 17.62 -1.46 18.20
CA GLN A 318 18.84 -0.84 18.68
C GLN A 318 18.71 0.69 18.82
N CYS A 319 18.05 1.35 17.87
CA CYS A 319 17.85 2.78 17.91
C CYS A 319 16.81 3.21 18.96
N GLU A 320 15.73 2.43 19.12
CA GLU A 320 14.60 2.76 20.01
C GLU A 320 14.93 2.52 21.48
N SER A 321 15.58 1.40 21.81
CA SER A 321 15.82 0.99 23.20
C SER A 321 17.24 0.55 23.51
N GLY A 322 18.15 0.60 22.53
CA GLY A 322 19.44 -0.09 22.62
C GLY A 322 19.31 -1.61 22.52
N GLY A 323 18.18 -2.12 22.02
CA GLY A 323 17.89 -3.56 21.94
C GLY A 323 17.42 -4.18 23.26
N ASN A 324 16.96 -3.38 24.23
CA ASN A 324 16.54 -3.89 25.54
C ASN A 324 15.02 -4.19 25.59
N PRO A 325 14.60 -5.46 25.65
CA PRO A 325 13.19 -5.84 25.62
C PRO A 325 12.42 -5.55 26.90
N SER A 326 13.12 -5.30 28.02
CA SER A 326 12.48 -5.04 29.32
C SER A 326 12.57 -3.57 29.74
N ILE A 327 12.93 -2.67 28.81
CA ILE A 327 13.07 -1.25 29.13
C ILE A 327 11.72 -0.63 29.54
N ASN A 328 11.75 0.09 30.66
CA ASN A 328 10.63 0.86 31.17
C ASN A 328 11.19 2.01 32.02
N THR A 329 11.46 3.14 31.38
CA THR A 329 12.08 4.32 32.03
C THR A 329 11.07 5.26 32.67
N GLY A 330 9.77 4.94 32.59
CA GLY A 330 8.69 5.81 33.07
C GLY A 330 8.32 6.94 32.10
N ASN A 331 8.82 6.93 30.86
CA ASN A 331 8.52 7.94 29.83
C ASN A 331 7.22 7.68 29.03
N GLY A 332 6.43 6.67 29.43
CA GLY A 332 5.18 6.30 28.76
C GLY A 332 5.32 5.32 27.58
N TYR A 333 6.54 4.85 27.30
CA TYR A 333 6.85 3.86 26.28
C TYR A 333 7.59 2.66 26.88
N TYR A 334 7.38 1.49 26.31
CA TYR A 334 7.80 0.22 26.92
C TYR A 334 8.40 -0.74 25.89
N GLY A 335 9.38 -1.52 26.34
CA GLY A 335 9.95 -2.63 25.60
C GLY A 335 10.84 -2.24 24.42
N MET A 336 11.29 -3.26 23.69
CA MET A 336 12.35 -3.19 22.67
C MET A 336 12.07 -2.17 21.56
N TYR A 337 10.80 -2.01 21.23
CA TYR A 337 10.32 -1.14 20.14
C TYR A 337 9.63 0.13 20.65
N GLN A 338 9.77 0.45 21.95
CA GLN A 338 9.22 1.66 22.57
C GLN A 338 7.72 1.84 22.27
N PHE A 339 6.91 0.81 22.52
CA PHE A 339 5.47 0.87 22.32
C PHE A 339 4.79 1.78 23.35
N SER A 340 3.81 2.57 22.91
CA SER A 340 2.81 3.13 23.83
C SER A 340 1.81 2.04 24.24
N LEU A 341 1.26 2.13 25.46
CA LEU A 341 0.28 1.15 25.92
C LEU A 341 -1.01 1.10 25.06
N PRO A 342 -1.58 2.25 24.61
CA PRO A 342 -2.70 2.23 23.65
C PRO A 342 -2.34 1.54 22.33
N THR A 343 -1.16 1.82 21.77
CA THR A 343 -0.72 1.23 20.51
C THR A 343 -0.51 -0.28 20.65
N TRP A 344 0.14 -0.72 21.73
CA TRP A 344 0.32 -2.13 22.08
C TRP A 344 -1.01 -2.88 22.10
N ARG A 345 -2.00 -2.31 22.78
CA ARG A 345 -3.37 -2.89 22.83
C ARG A 345 -4.06 -2.87 21.48
N SER A 346 -3.80 -1.85 20.66
CA SER A 346 -4.37 -1.74 19.31
C SER A 346 -3.86 -2.81 18.34
N VAL A 347 -2.70 -3.41 18.62
CA VAL A 347 -2.15 -4.56 17.90
C VAL A 347 -2.32 -5.87 18.68
N GLY A 348 -3.29 -5.90 19.61
CA GLY A 348 -3.71 -7.10 20.34
C GLY A 348 -2.89 -7.44 21.59
N GLY A 349 -2.02 -6.52 22.04
CA GLY A 349 -1.16 -6.71 23.20
C GLY A 349 -1.91 -6.64 24.52
N SER A 350 -1.59 -7.55 25.44
CA SER A 350 -2.02 -7.52 26.83
C SER A 350 -0.86 -7.17 27.76
N GLY A 351 -1.14 -6.62 28.95
CA GLY A 351 -0.08 -6.21 29.89
C GLY A 351 0.79 -5.07 29.36
N LEU A 352 2.00 -4.93 29.93
CA LEU A 352 3.00 -3.98 29.43
C LEU A 352 3.86 -4.66 28.34
N PRO A 353 4.23 -3.94 27.27
CA PRO A 353 5.15 -4.45 26.26
C PRO A 353 6.47 -4.98 26.84
N SER A 354 6.99 -4.35 27.90
CA SER A 354 8.24 -4.75 28.57
C SER A 354 8.18 -6.10 29.28
N ASP A 355 6.98 -6.62 29.52
CA ASP A 355 6.74 -7.91 30.18
C ASP A 355 6.52 -9.04 29.15
N ALA A 356 6.34 -8.70 27.87
CA ALA A 356 6.13 -9.65 26.79
C ALA A 356 7.46 -10.19 26.24
N SER A 357 7.43 -11.38 25.64
CA SER A 357 8.64 -11.98 25.06
C SER A 357 9.18 -11.14 23.89
N VAL A 358 10.47 -11.28 23.58
CA VAL A 358 11.12 -10.57 22.47
C VAL A 358 10.41 -10.87 21.14
N GLU A 359 10.01 -12.12 20.97
CA GLU A 359 9.30 -12.62 19.79
C GLU A 359 7.91 -11.97 19.69
N GLU A 360 7.18 -11.86 20.80
CA GLU A 360 5.87 -11.21 20.83
C GLU A 360 5.98 -9.71 20.53
N GLN A 361 6.98 -9.04 21.12
CA GLN A 361 7.23 -7.62 20.86
C GLN A 361 7.57 -7.38 19.38
N THR A 362 8.41 -8.24 18.79
CA THR A 362 8.80 -8.16 17.38
C THR A 362 7.63 -8.47 16.45
N MET A 363 6.84 -9.48 16.78
CA MET A 363 5.63 -9.85 16.04
C MET A 363 4.63 -8.69 16.03
N ARG A 364 4.39 -8.06 17.18
CA ARG A 364 3.47 -6.91 17.28
C ARG A 364 4.03 -5.65 16.64
N ALA A 365 5.34 -5.43 16.68
CA ALA A 365 5.99 -4.34 15.95
C ALA A 365 5.79 -4.52 14.44
N ARG A 366 5.96 -5.74 13.92
CA ARG A 366 5.65 -6.07 12.52
C ARG A 366 4.18 -5.82 12.19
N MET A 367 3.25 -6.23 13.05
CA MET A 367 1.83 -5.93 12.85
C MET A 367 1.54 -4.43 12.80
N LEU A 368 2.17 -3.64 13.69
CA LEU A 368 2.01 -2.19 13.69
C LEU A 368 2.56 -1.56 12.40
N GLN A 369 3.73 -2.03 11.95
CA GLN A 369 4.41 -1.55 10.75
C GLN A 369 3.63 -1.85 9.49
N GLN A 370 3.06 -3.05 9.41
CA GLN A 370 2.23 -3.44 8.29
C GLN A 370 0.92 -2.63 8.26
N ARG A 371 0.37 -2.27 9.43
CA ARG A 371 -0.88 -1.49 9.53
C ARG A 371 -0.68 0.00 9.23
N SER A 372 0.42 0.59 9.68
CA SER A 372 0.59 2.05 9.76
C SER A 372 1.84 2.55 9.06
N GLY A 373 2.54 1.67 8.34
CA GLY A 373 3.87 1.93 7.81
C GLY A 373 4.92 2.13 8.91
N TRP A 374 6.08 2.59 8.51
CA TRP A 374 7.23 2.83 9.40
C TRP A 374 7.11 4.11 10.24
N GLY A 375 6.11 4.97 9.99
CA GLY A 375 5.94 6.26 10.67
C GLY A 375 5.66 6.19 12.17
N GLN A 376 5.47 4.99 12.74
CA GLN A 376 5.30 4.78 14.18
C GLN A 376 6.63 4.73 14.94
N TRP A 377 7.77 4.63 14.24
CA TRP A 377 9.11 4.65 14.84
C TRP A 377 9.86 5.89 14.39
N GLY A 378 10.19 6.78 15.33
CA GLY A 378 11.02 7.96 15.03
C GLY A 378 12.40 7.56 14.48
N CYS A 379 12.89 6.38 14.87
CA CYS A 379 14.12 5.82 14.34
C CYS A 379 14.02 5.31 12.90
N ALA A 380 12.83 4.99 12.39
CA ALA A 380 12.69 4.53 11.01
C ALA A 380 13.03 5.62 9.98
N TYR A 381 12.76 6.90 10.31
CA TYR A 381 13.21 8.05 9.50
C TYR A 381 14.73 8.16 9.43
N LYS A 382 15.43 7.89 10.55
CA LYS A 382 16.91 7.90 10.59
C LYS A 382 17.53 6.76 9.79
N LEU A 383 16.79 5.68 9.59
CA LEU A 383 17.19 4.51 8.83
C LEU A 383 16.76 4.57 7.35
N GLY A 384 16.11 5.66 6.92
CA GLY A 384 15.68 5.84 5.53
C GLY A 384 14.56 4.89 5.09
N LEU A 385 13.72 4.46 6.02
CA LEU A 385 12.61 3.51 5.78
C LEU A 385 11.27 4.22 5.51
N VAL A 386 11.21 5.55 5.67
CA VAL A 386 10.02 6.40 5.48
C VAL A 386 10.34 7.52 4.52
#